data_AF-A0A7S2HJ20-F1
#
_entry.id   AF-A0A7S2HJ20-F1
#
_cell.length_a   1.000
_cell.length_b   1.000
_cell.length_c   1.000
_cell.angle_alpha   90.00
_cell.angle_beta   90.00
_cell.angle_gamma   90.00
#
_symmetry.space_group_name_H-M   'P 1'
#
loop_
_entity.id
_entity.type
_entity.pdbx_description
1 polymer ?
#
loop_
_entity_poly.entity_id
_entity_poly.type
_entity_poly.pdbx_seq_one_letter_code
_entity_poly.pdbx_strand_id
1 'polypeptide(L)'
;REPAKPDAPPSPADEGAGREALPSPVDQGFCKGGEKDCEKSLDEVADEVLRLRSQKQQHDDIREKLVQAEGRLCRVPPHYLLQFQCYLEQALADRGGHVQESVVKLVEGLCLACRVELDSSTTGALLTGLRRLLRDPHSFTSRLCKVQPLPALEAKALAPCLLAGQRYRRVGSKEVDACCDSLHAWIGAFYFYCTVAGQVEQVAQGLEREEALLARLSGDPPAGSASAGGAARAASATGPVIP
;
A
#
# COMPACT_ATOMS: atom_id res chain seq x y z
N ARG A 1 32.22 -11.98 55.61
CA ARG A 1 32.92 -11.08 54.65
C ARG A 1 31.83 -10.27 53.96
N GLU A 2 31.68 -9.01 54.39
CA GLU A 2 31.03 -7.90 53.67
C GLU A 2 31.73 -7.65 52.31
N PRO A 3 31.06 -7.03 51.30
CA PRO A 3 30.71 -5.57 51.26
C PRO A 3 29.24 -5.28 50.87
N ALA A 4 28.53 -4.28 51.43
CA ALA A 4 28.52 -2.82 51.16
C ALA A 4 28.29 -2.50 49.66
N LYS A 5 27.28 -1.76 49.18
CA LYS A 5 26.81 -0.36 49.44
C LYS A 5 25.73 -0.03 48.33
N PRO A 6 25.13 1.19 48.20
CA PRO A 6 24.34 2.04 49.11
C PRO A 6 22.92 2.41 48.59
N ASP A 7 22.14 2.97 49.51
CA ASP A 7 20.88 3.71 49.35
C ASP A 7 20.91 4.92 48.38
N ALA A 8 19.75 5.18 47.79
CA ALA A 8 19.40 6.40 47.06
C ALA A 8 18.62 7.38 47.96
N PRO A 9 18.97 8.69 47.98
CA PRO A 9 18.13 9.71 48.60
C PRO A 9 17.16 10.41 47.61
N PRO A 10 16.07 11.00 48.12
CA PRO A 10 15.00 11.65 47.34
C PRO A 10 15.32 13.09 46.92
N SER A 11 14.72 13.54 45.81
CA SER A 11 14.75 14.95 45.36
C SER A 11 13.57 15.75 45.93
N PRO A 12 13.79 17.00 46.38
CA PRO A 12 12.76 17.88 46.92
C PRO A 12 12.07 18.73 45.84
N ALA A 13 10.83 19.11 46.15
CA ALA A 13 10.12 20.24 45.56
C ALA A 13 10.70 21.56 46.08
N ASP A 14 10.70 22.63 45.26
CA ASP A 14 10.25 23.96 45.70
C ASP A 14 10.08 24.95 44.52
N GLU A 15 9.36 26.00 44.85
CA GLU A 15 8.59 27.02 44.14
C GLU A 15 9.35 28.05 43.30
N GLY A 16 8.60 28.70 42.41
CA GLY A 16 9.01 29.92 41.71
C GLY A 16 7.83 30.64 41.07
N ALA A 17 7.06 31.38 41.88
CA ALA A 17 6.01 32.29 41.43
C ALA A 17 6.60 33.52 40.71
N GLY A 18 5.93 34.02 39.66
CA GLY A 18 6.41 35.21 38.94
C GLY A 18 5.48 35.79 37.88
N ARG A 19 4.44 36.49 38.34
CA ARG A 19 3.79 37.68 37.75
C ARG A 19 2.89 37.57 36.50
N GLU A 20 1.66 38.04 36.76
CA GLU A 20 0.64 38.52 35.83
C GLU A 20 1.11 39.70 34.96
N ALA A 21 0.66 39.72 33.70
CA ALA A 21 0.19 40.93 33.02
C ALA A 21 -0.78 40.55 31.89
N LEU A 22 -2.04 40.98 32.05
CA LEU A 22 -3.14 40.92 31.09
C LEU A 22 -2.94 41.95 29.93
N PRO A 23 -3.76 41.89 28.87
CA PRO A 23 -3.39 42.20 27.49
C PRO A 23 -3.68 43.65 27.10
N SER A 24 -3.11 44.10 25.98
CA SER A 24 -3.81 45.08 25.14
C SER A 24 -3.49 44.94 23.65
N PRO A 25 -4.49 45.19 22.79
CA PRO A 25 -4.48 44.89 21.36
C PRO A 25 -4.23 46.15 20.53
N VAL A 26 -3.33 46.09 19.55
CA VAL A 26 -3.38 47.01 18.40
C VAL A 26 -2.58 46.47 17.21
N ASP A 27 -3.18 46.69 16.05
CA ASP A 27 -2.62 46.66 14.69
C ASP A 27 -2.35 45.30 14.05
N GLN A 28 -3.45 44.67 13.62
CA GLN A 28 -3.91 44.75 12.22
C GLN A 28 -2.82 45.01 11.15
N GLY A 29 -1.78 44.20 11.15
CA GLY A 29 -0.97 43.93 9.97
C GLY A 29 -1.63 42.82 9.16
N PHE A 30 -2.61 43.19 8.32
CA PHE A 30 -3.09 42.36 7.22
C PHE A 30 -1.92 42.17 6.23
N CYS A 31 -0.97 41.31 6.58
CA CYS A 31 -0.08 40.73 5.59
C CYS A 31 -0.96 39.81 4.76
N LYS A 32 -1.56 40.39 3.71
CA LYS A 32 -1.86 39.68 2.48
C LYS A 32 -0.65 38.78 2.24
N GLY A 33 -0.80 37.51 2.59
CA GLY A 33 -0.01 36.45 1.99
C GLY A 33 -0.39 36.51 0.53
N GLY A 34 0.30 37.37 -0.21
CA GLY A 34 0.36 37.22 -1.65
C GLY A 34 0.80 35.79 -1.84
N GLU A 35 -0.12 34.99 -2.38
CA GLU A 35 0.24 33.88 -3.24
C GLU A 35 1.39 34.38 -4.09
N LYS A 36 2.61 34.05 -3.69
CA LYS A 36 3.71 33.93 -4.62
C LYS A 36 3.32 32.72 -5.46
N ASP A 37 2.39 32.94 -6.37
CA ASP A 37 2.44 32.34 -7.68
C ASP A 37 3.80 32.77 -8.23
N CYS A 38 4.84 32.04 -7.83
CA CYS A 38 6.04 31.96 -8.64
C CYS A 38 5.50 31.52 -9.99
N GLU A 39 5.49 32.46 -10.93
CA GLU A 39 5.06 32.26 -12.30
C GLU A 39 5.97 31.16 -12.88
N LYS A 40 5.55 29.90 -12.70
CA LYS A 40 6.30 28.74 -13.18
C LYS A 40 6.42 28.90 -14.69
N SER A 41 7.64 28.79 -15.20
CA SER A 41 7.84 28.83 -16.65
C SER A 41 7.13 27.64 -17.30
N LEU A 42 6.70 27.80 -18.56
CA LEU A 42 6.04 26.72 -19.30
C LEU A 42 6.92 25.46 -19.37
N ASP A 43 8.23 25.64 -19.48
CA ASP A 43 9.22 24.55 -19.49
C ASP A 43 9.25 23.82 -18.14
N GLU A 44 9.22 24.54 -17.01
CA GLU A 44 9.17 23.93 -15.67
C GLU A 44 7.89 23.10 -15.45
N VAL A 45 6.74 23.60 -15.92
CA VAL A 45 5.47 22.87 -15.84
C VAL A 45 5.49 21.64 -16.74
N ALA A 46 6.03 21.76 -17.95
CA ALA A 46 6.16 20.64 -18.89
C ALA A 46 7.06 19.53 -18.34
N ASP A 47 8.20 19.90 -17.76
CA ASP A 47 9.14 18.96 -17.12
C ASP A 47 8.49 18.25 -15.94
N GLU A 48 7.74 18.97 -15.10
CA GLU A 48 7.03 18.39 -13.96
C GLU A 48 5.91 17.44 -14.40
N VAL A 49 5.16 17.78 -15.45
CA VAL A 49 4.16 16.87 -16.06
C VAL A 49 4.83 15.58 -16.54
N LEU A 50 5.97 15.67 -17.24
CA LEU A 50 6.70 14.49 -17.70
C LEU A 50 7.19 13.63 -16.52
N ARG A 51 7.72 14.27 -15.48
CA ARG A 51 8.15 13.59 -14.25
C ARG A 51 7.00 12.86 -13.56
N LEU A 52 5.85 13.52 -13.40
CA LEU A 52 4.65 12.97 -12.78
C LEU A 52 4.05 11.84 -13.61
N ARG A 53 4.02 11.95 -14.95
CA ARG A 53 3.59 10.86 -15.84
C ARG A 53 4.48 9.63 -15.71
N SER A 54 5.80 9.83 -15.68
CA SER A 54 6.76 8.74 -15.46
C SER A 54 6.54 8.05 -14.11
N GLN A 55 6.34 8.82 -13.04
CA GLN A 55 6.06 8.26 -11.71
C GLN A 55 4.71 7.52 -11.67
N LYS A 56 3.66 8.09 -12.28
CA LYS A 56 2.36 7.43 -12.40
C LYS A 56 2.48 6.10 -13.14
N GLN A 57 3.19 6.07 -14.27
CA GLN A 57 3.41 4.84 -15.03
C GLN A 57 4.10 3.76 -14.17
N GLN A 58 5.13 4.13 -13.38
CA GLN A 58 5.78 3.20 -12.46
C GLN A 58 4.82 2.66 -11.40
N HIS A 59 3.93 3.50 -10.87
CA HIS A 59 2.91 3.07 -9.91
C HIS A 59 1.90 2.11 -10.55
N ASP A 60 1.45 2.42 -11.77
CA ASP A 60 0.52 1.58 -12.54
C ASP A 60 1.14 0.22 -12.86
N ASP A 61 2.41 0.17 -13.26
CA ASP A 61 3.15 -1.09 -13.50
C ASP A 61 3.24 -1.96 -12.22
N ILE A 62 3.48 -1.34 -11.06
CA ILE A 62 3.51 -2.04 -9.77
C ILE A 62 2.12 -2.56 -9.42
N ARG A 63 1.08 -1.75 -9.63
CA ARG A 63 -0.31 -2.15 -9.39
C ARG A 63 -0.70 -3.31 -10.30
N GLU A 64 -0.30 -3.28 -11.57
CA GLU A 64 -0.57 -4.35 -12.51
C GLU A 64 0.08 -5.66 -12.05
N LYS A 65 1.34 -5.63 -11.60
CA LYS A 65 2.02 -6.80 -11.03
C LYS A 65 1.26 -7.38 -9.84
N LEU A 66 0.71 -6.53 -8.97
CA LEU A 66 -0.13 -6.98 -7.86
C LEU A 66 -1.42 -7.65 -8.37
N VAL A 67 -2.13 -7.04 -9.30
CA VAL A 67 -3.35 -7.61 -9.90
C VAL A 67 -3.08 -8.96 -10.57
N GLN A 68 -1.96 -9.09 -11.28
CA GLN A 68 -1.53 -10.35 -11.87
C GLN A 68 -1.25 -11.41 -10.81
N ALA A 69 -0.59 -11.05 -9.70
CA ALA A 69 -0.30 -11.96 -8.60
C ALA A 69 -1.59 -12.38 -7.86
N GLU A 70 -2.51 -11.46 -7.62
CA GLU A 70 -3.86 -11.74 -7.09
C GLU A 70 -4.64 -12.68 -8.01
N GLY A 71 -4.58 -12.45 -9.33
CA GLY A 71 -5.20 -13.33 -10.33
C GLY A 71 -4.64 -14.76 -10.30
N ARG A 72 -3.34 -14.94 -10.08
CA ARG A 72 -2.71 -16.26 -9.88
C ARG A 72 -3.19 -16.89 -8.58
N LEU A 73 -3.19 -16.13 -7.49
CA LEU A 73 -3.62 -16.60 -6.18
C LEU A 73 -5.09 -17.05 -6.17
N CYS A 74 -6.00 -16.29 -6.79
CA CYS A 74 -7.41 -16.64 -6.89
C CYS A 74 -7.67 -17.92 -7.70
N ARG A 75 -6.72 -18.35 -8.54
CA ARG A 75 -6.79 -19.61 -9.29
C ARG A 75 -6.27 -20.80 -8.49
N VAL A 76 -5.65 -20.59 -7.33
CA VAL A 76 -5.20 -21.67 -6.45
C VAL A 76 -6.42 -22.38 -5.87
N PRO A 77 -6.61 -23.68 -6.14
CA PRO A 77 -7.74 -24.41 -5.59
C PRO A 77 -7.68 -24.50 -4.05
N PRO A 78 -8.82 -24.47 -3.34
CA PRO A 78 -8.83 -24.57 -1.88
C PRO A 78 -8.14 -25.82 -1.32
N HIS A 79 -8.17 -26.93 -2.06
CA HIS A 79 -7.50 -28.15 -1.64
C HIS A 79 -5.97 -28.05 -1.65
N TYR A 80 -5.37 -27.15 -2.45
CA TYR A 80 -3.92 -26.89 -2.39
C TYR A 80 -3.54 -26.19 -1.09
N LEU A 81 -4.38 -25.26 -0.61
CA LEU A 81 -4.20 -24.59 0.67
C LEU A 81 -4.34 -25.59 1.83
N LEU A 82 -5.27 -26.53 1.75
CA LEU A 82 -5.40 -27.61 2.71
C LEU A 82 -4.15 -28.51 2.73
N GLN A 83 -3.64 -28.91 1.55
CA GLN A 83 -2.40 -29.69 1.46
C GLN A 83 -1.19 -28.91 2.03
N PHE A 84 -1.09 -27.62 1.73
CA PHE A 84 -0.08 -26.74 2.30
C PHE A 84 -0.18 -26.65 3.83
N GLN A 85 -1.40 -26.50 4.37
CA GLN A 85 -1.64 -26.52 5.80
C GLN A 85 -1.22 -27.85 6.43
N CYS A 86 -1.66 -28.98 5.87
CA CYS A 86 -1.30 -30.31 6.38
C CYS A 86 0.21 -30.55 6.36
N TYR A 87 0.89 -30.16 5.27
CA TYR A 87 2.34 -30.23 5.17
C TYR A 87 3.03 -29.47 6.31
N LEU A 88 2.62 -28.22 6.54
CA LEU A 88 3.19 -27.40 7.61
C LEU A 88 2.87 -27.93 9.00
N GLU A 89 1.64 -28.39 9.23
CA GLU A 89 1.24 -28.97 10.50
C GLU A 89 2.06 -30.22 10.83
N GLN A 90 2.26 -31.12 9.88
CA GLN A 90 3.10 -32.31 10.06
C GLN A 90 4.56 -31.93 10.31
N ALA A 91 5.12 -31.05 9.46
CA ALA A 91 6.53 -30.72 9.52
C ALA A 91 6.91 -29.87 10.75
N LEU A 92 5.97 -29.11 11.33
CA LEU A 92 6.19 -28.34 12.56
C LEU A 92 5.79 -29.10 13.84
N ALA A 93 4.91 -30.11 13.75
CA ALA A 93 4.55 -30.98 14.88
C ALA A 93 5.59 -32.07 15.13
N ASP A 94 6.25 -32.58 14.08
CA ASP A 94 7.32 -33.57 14.22
C ASP A 94 8.57 -32.93 14.83
N ARG A 95 9.04 -33.46 15.96
CA ARG A 95 10.25 -32.98 16.65
C ARG A 95 11.56 -33.13 15.84
N GLY A 96 11.49 -33.76 14.67
CA GLY A 96 12.59 -33.85 13.69
C GLY A 96 12.24 -33.28 12.31
N GLY A 97 11.05 -32.70 12.13
CA GLY A 97 10.64 -32.10 10.87
C GLY A 97 11.39 -30.80 10.62
N HIS A 98 12.13 -30.73 9.51
CA HIS A 98 12.80 -29.50 9.09
C HIS A 98 11.96 -28.80 8.04
N VAL A 99 11.26 -27.73 8.44
CA VAL A 99 10.63 -26.81 7.50
C VAL A 99 11.68 -25.83 6.99
N GLN A 100 11.67 -25.59 5.68
CA GLN A 100 12.57 -24.61 5.08
C GLN A 100 12.29 -23.22 5.64
N GLU A 101 13.36 -22.47 5.93
CA GLU A 101 13.27 -21.09 6.41
C GLU A 101 12.43 -20.19 5.49
N SER A 102 12.51 -20.40 4.17
CA SER A 102 11.69 -19.71 3.17
C SER A 102 10.18 -19.81 3.43
N VAL A 103 9.71 -21.02 3.78
CA VAL A 103 8.30 -21.28 4.06
C VAL A 103 7.89 -20.72 5.42
N VAL A 104 8.77 -20.81 6.43
CA VAL A 104 8.55 -20.17 7.74
C VAL A 104 8.38 -18.65 7.58
N LYS A 105 9.31 -18.02 6.86
CA LYS A 105 9.29 -16.57 6.59
C LYS A 105 8.10 -16.16 5.74
N LEU A 106 7.63 -17.03 4.85
CA LEU A 106 6.39 -16.82 4.09
C LEU A 106 5.17 -16.77 5.03
N VAL A 107 5.04 -17.73 5.94
CA VAL A 107 3.91 -17.75 6.88
C VAL A 107 3.96 -16.55 7.83
N GLU A 108 5.14 -16.19 8.35
CA GLU A 108 5.32 -14.97 9.15
C GLU A 108 4.90 -13.71 8.38
N GLY A 109 5.34 -13.60 7.11
CA GLY A 109 5.00 -12.47 6.25
C GLY A 109 3.50 -12.40 5.93
N LEU A 110 2.85 -13.54 5.68
CA LEU A 110 1.41 -13.62 5.47
C LEU A 110 0.62 -13.24 6.73
N CYS A 111 1.08 -13.68 7.91
CA CYS A 111 0.49 -13.28 9.19
C CYS A 111 0.62 -11.77 9.38
N LEU A 112 1.79 -11.20 9.11
CA LEU A 112 2.00 -9.75 9.19
C LEU A 112 1.08 -8.98 8.22
N ALA A 113 1.01 -9.39 6.95
CA ALA A 113 0.15 -8.77 5.96
C ALA A 113 -1.34 -8.86 6.37
N CYS A 114 -1.76 -10.00 6.92
CA CYS A 114 -3.13 -10.21 7.39
C CYS A 114 -3.41 -9.69 8.81
N ARG A 115 -2.45 -9.00 9.46
CA ARG A 115 -2.57 -8.51 10.85
C ARG A 115 -2.90 -9.61 11.87
N VAL A 116 -2.39 -10.81 11.63
CA VAL A 116 -2.48 -11.93 12.58
C VAL A 116 -1.30 -11.83 13.55
N GLU A 117 -1.62 -11.58 14.81
CA GLU A 117 -0.61 -11.49 15.88
C GLU A 117 0.07 -12.83 16.13
N LEU A 118 1.39 -12.80 16.21
CA LEU A 118 2.26 -13.91 16.56
C LEU A 118 2.95 -13.58 17.88
N ASP A 119 2.52 -14.21 18.98
CA ASP A 119 2.95 -13.88 20.35
C ASP A 119 4.44 -14.19 20.62
N SER A 120 5.07 -15.04 19.81
CA SER A 120 6.50 -15.36 19.88
C SER A 120 6.98 -16.01 18.58
N SER A 121 8.29 -15.99 18.28
CA SER A 121 8.88 -16.73 17.15
C SER A 121 9.08 -18.22 17.47
N THR A 122 8.13 -18.83 18.18
CA THR A 122 8.15 -20.26 18.50
C THR A 122 7.36 -21.03 17.46
N THR A 123 7.74 -22.28 17.22
CA THR A 123 7.03 -23.20 16.31
C THR A 123 5.53 -23.30 16.65
N GLY A 124 5.18 -23.29 17.93
CA GLY A 124 3.78 -23.33 18.39
C GLY A 124 2.99 -22.06 18.06
N ALA A 125 3.61 -20.88 18.16
CA ALA A 125 2.98 -19.63 17.75
C ALA A 125 2.78 -19.56 16.23
N LEU A 126 3.76 -20.02 15.45
CA LEU A 126 3.65 -20.10 13.99
C LEU A 126 2.49 -21.01 13.55
N LEU A 127 2.35 -22.19 14.17
CA LEU A 127 1.23 -23.09 13.92
C LEU A 127 -0.12 -22.46 14.28
N THR A 128 -0.16 -21.73 15.39
CA THR A 128 -1.38 -21.01 15.82
C THR A 128 -1.74 -19.92 14.81
N GLY A 129 -0.77 -19.15 14.35
CA GLY A 129 -0.95 -18.15 13.29
C GLY A 129 -1.42 -18.77 11.99
N LEU A 130 -0.81 -19.87 11.55
CA LEU A 130 -1.21 -20.61 10.35
C LEU A 130 -2.66 -21.07 10.43
N ARG A 131 -3.09 -21.68 11.54
CA ARG A 131 -4.47 -22.12 11.75
C ARG A 131 -5.46 -20.96 11.76
N ARG A 132 -5.07 -19.81 12.32
CA ARG A 132 -5.90 -18.59 12.27
C ARG A 132 -6.02 -18.06 10.84
N LEU A 133 -4.91 -18.01 10.11
CA LEU A 133 -4.81 -17.53 8.74
C LEU A 133 -5.65 -18.39 7.77
N LEU A 134 -5.53 -19.71 7.89
CA LEU A 134 -6.17 -20.71 7.04
C LEU A 134 -7.45 -21.30 7.63
N ARG A 135 -8.05 -20.65 8.64
CA ARG A 135 -9.29 -21.12 9.31
C ARG A 135 -10.42 -21.45 8.33
N ASP A 136 -10.54 -20.64 7.30
CA ASP A 136 -11.39 -20.89 6.14
C ASP A 136 -10.54 -20.77 4.87
N PRO A 137 -10.13 -21.91 4.27
CA PRO A 137 -9.34 -21.95 3.04
C PRO A 137 -10.12 -21.50 1.79
N HIS A 138 -11.45 -21.67 1.78
CA HIS A 138 -12.26 -21.33 0.61
C HIS A 138 -12.35 -19.82 0.39
N SER A 139 -12.35 -19.05 1.48
CA SER A 139 -12.31 -17.59 1.41
C SER A 139 -10.90 -17.00 1.59
N PHE A 140 -9.86 -17.82 1.80
CA PHE A 140 -8.53 -17.30 2.14
C PHE A 140 -7.94 -16.41 1.03
N THR A 141 -7.94 -16.89 -0.22
CA THR A 141 -7.40 -16.13 -1.36
C THR A 141 -8.15 -14.82 -1.58
N SER A 142 -9.47 -14.84 -1.46
CA SER A 142 -10.31 -13.64 -1.60
C SER A 142 -10.15 -12.66 -0.44
N ARG A 143 -9.86 -13.14 0.78
CA ARG A 143 -9.46 -12.28 1.91
C ARG A 143 -8.10 -11.64 1.66
N LEU A 144 -7.15 -12.43 1.14
CA LEU A 144 -5.78 -11.95 0.90
C LEU A 144 -5.75 -10.81 -0.13
N CYS A 145 -6.52 -10.92 -1.22
CA CYS A 145 -6.65 -9.84 -2.22
C CYS A 145 -7.39 -8.58 -1.71
N LYS A 146 -8.02 -8.64 -0.52
CA LYS A 146 -8.68 -7.49 0.12
C LYS A 146 -7.85 -6.86 1.23
N VAL A 147 -6.64 -7.37 1.46
CA VAL A 147 -5.73 -6.83 2.48
C VAL A 147 -5.34 -5.40 2.11
N GLN A 148 -5.49 -4.50 3.08
CA GLN A 148 -5.09 -3.11 2.92
C GLN A 148 -3.55 -3.00 2.89
N PRO A 149 -2.99 -2.10 2.07
CA PRO A 149 -1.55 -1.86 2.04
C PRO A 149 -1.01 -1.50 3.42
N LEU A 150 0.14 -2.05 3.77
CA LEU A 150 0.84 -1.69 4.99
C LEU A 150 1.53 -0.33 4.82
N PRO A 151 1.67 0.47 5.89
CA PRO A 151 2.57 1.62 5.89
C PRO A 151 3.98 1.20 5.46
N ALA A 152 4.68 2.05 4.72
CA ALA A 152 5.99 1.73 4.15
C ALA A 152 7.02 1.26 5.20
N LEU A 153 6.95 1.77 6.43
CA LEU A 153 7.82 1.35 7.54
C LEU A 153 7.55 -0.11 7.94
N GLU A 154 6.28 -0.49 8.05
CA GLU A 154 5.86 -1.86 8.41
C GLU A 154 6.10 -2.84 7.26
N ALA A 155 5.91 -2.39 6.01
CA ALA A 155 6.17 -3.20 4.83
C ALA A 155 7.63 -3.69 4.78
N LYS A 156 8.60 -2.95 5.33
CA LYS A 156 10.01 -3.39 5.43
C LYS A 156 10.16 -4.69 6.21
N ALA A 157 9.26 -4.99 7.14
CA ALA A 157 9.28 -6.25 7.88
C ALA A 157 8.88 -7.47 7.00
N LEU A 158 8.36 -7.26 5.79
CA LEU A 158 8.17 -8.32 4.79
C LEU A 158 9.45 -8.67 4.01
N ALA A 159 10.48 -7.80 4.03
CA ALA A 159 11.71 -8.02 3.28
C ALA A 159 12.42 -9.36 3.57
N PRO A 160 12.47 -9.86 4.83
CA PRO A 160 13.01 -11.19 5.12
C PRO A 160 12.30 -12.31 4.37
N CYS A 161 10.98 -12.22 4.17
CA CYS A 161 10.24 -13.20 3.36
C CYS A 161 10.68 -13.19 1.89
N LEU A 162 10.97 -12.01 1.33
CA LEU A 162 11.39 -11.90 -0.07
C LEU A 162 12.78 -12.48 -0.28
N LEU A 163 13.70 -12.21 0.65
CA LEU A 163 15.06 -12.75 0.62
C LEU A 163 15.07 -14.27 0.82
N ALA A 164 14.26 -14.77 1.76
CA ALA A 164 14.15 -16.20 2.00
C ALA A 164 13.45 -16.92 0.84
N GLY A 165 12.46 -16.29 0.20
CA GLY A 165 11.75 -16.83 -0.97
C GLY A 165 12.67 -17.14 -2.16
N GLN A 166 13.76 -16.39 -2.35
CA GLN A 166 14.77 -16.70 -3.39
C GLN A 166 15.49 -18.04 -3.15
N ARG A 167 15.46 -18.55 -1.92
CA ARG A 167 16.09 -19.83 -1.53
C ARG A 167 15.08 -20.97 -1.40
N TYR A 168 13.82 -20.75 -1.77
CA TYR A 168 12.79 -21.77 -1.71
C TYR A 168 13.15 -22.96 -2.62
N ARG A 169 13.22 -24.15 -2.02
CA ARG A 169 13.34 -25.42 -2.75
C ARG A 169 11.99 -26.10 -2.77
N ARG A 170 11.63 -26.66 -3.91
CA ARG A 170 10.40 -27.45 -4.07
C ARG A 170 10.39 -28.63 -3.09
N VAL A 171 9.25 -28.84 -2.44
CA VAL A 171 9.01 -29.84 -1.39
C VAL A 171 8.64 -31.19 -2.02
N GLY A 172 8.32 -31.22 -3.32
CA GLY A 172 8.03 -32.45 -4.07
C GLY A 172 6.55 -32.79 -4.16
N SER A 173 5.68 -32.08 -3.43
CA SER A 173 4.24 -32.04 -3.69
C SER A 173 3.93 -30.87 -4.62
N LYS A 174 3.34 -31.18 -5.76
CA LYS A 174 2.99 -30.17 -6.79
C LYS A 174 2.00 -29.15 -6.26
N GLU A 175 1.08 -29.57 -5.40
CA GLU A 175 0.04 -28.77 -4.79
C GLU A 175 0.63 -27.75 -3.81
N VAL A 176 1.52 -28.23 -2.92
CA VAL A 176 2.24 -27.39 -1.95
C VAL A 176 3.14 -26.41 -2.67
N ASP A 177 3.90 -26.87 -3.68
CA ASP A 177 4.81 -26.02 -4.44
C ASP A 177 4.06 -24.92 -5.19
N ALA A 178 2.96 -25.25 -5.87
CA ALA A 178 2.14 -24.27 -6.59
C ALA A 178 1.50 -23.24 -5.65
N CYS A 179 1.10 -23.67 -4.45
CA CYS A 179 0.59 -22.79 -3.41
C CYS A 179 1.67 -21.81 -2.93
N CYS A 180 2.86 -22.33 -2.56
CA CYS A 180 4.00 -21.53 -2.14
C CYS A 180 4.43 -20.52 -3.22
N ASP A 181 4.54 -20.96 -4.47
CA ASP A 181 4.91 -20.09 -5.60
C ASP A 181 3.91 -18.93 -5.77
N SER A 182 2.61 -19.22 -5.63
CA SER A 182 1.55 -18.20 -5.74
C SER A 182 1.56 -17.22 -4.58
N LEU A 183 1.77 -17.70 -3.35
CA LEU A 183 1.85 -16.87 -2.15
C LEU A 183 3.12 -16.00 -2.14
N HIS A 184 4.27 -16.54 -2.57
CA HIS A 184 5.51 -15.78 -2.73
C HIS A 184 5.37 -14.69 -3.80
N ALA A 185 4.73 -15.00 -4.93
CA ALA A 185 4.47 -14.00 -5.96
C ALA A 185 3.57 -12.86 -5.43
N TRP A 186 2.50 -13.22 -4.69
CA TRP A 186 1.60 -12.25 -4.09
C TRP A 186 2.30 -11.38 -3.05
N ILE A 187 3.03 -11.95 -2.09
CA ILE A 187 3.69 -11.17 -1.04
C ILE A 187 4.78 -10.26 -1.60
N GLY A 188 5.46 -10.68 -2.66
CA GLY A 188 6.41 -9.85 -3.40
C GLY A 188 5.74 -8.64 -4.04
N ALA A 189 4.68 -8.85 -4.81
CA ALA A 189 3.95 -7.75 -5.44
C ALA A 189 3.30 -6.82 -4.41
N PHE A 190 2.74 -7.39 -3.34
CA PHE A 190 2.14 -6.65 -2.24
C PHE A 190 3.16 -5.77 -1.51
N TYR A 191 4.37 -6.30 -1.23
CA TYR A 191 5.47 -5.52 -0.66
C TYR A 191 5.79 -4.29 -1.51
N PHE A 192 6.00 -4.46 -2.83
CA PHE A 192 6.31 -3.34 -3.71
C PHE A 192 5.16 -2.33 -3.78
N TYR A 193 3.92 -2.81 -3.84
CA TYR A 193 2.75 -1.93 -3.83
C TYR A 193 2.66 -1.10 -2.54
N CYS A 194 2.96 -1.69 -1.38
CA CYS A 194 3.00 -0.96 -0.11
C CYS A 194 4.00 0.22 -0.11
N THR A 195 5.08 0.14 -0.90
CA THR A 195 6.07 1.22 -0.96
C THR A 195 5.56 2.46 -1.70
N VAL A 196 4.62 2.29 -2.63
CA VAL A 196 4.06 3.37 -3.47
C VAL A 196 2.63 3.77 -3.09
N ALA A 197 1.90 2.92 -2.35
CA ALA A 197 0.47 3.10 -2.07
C ALA A 197 0.12 4.48 -1.49
N GLY A 198 0.95 5.04 -0.60
CA GLY A 198 0.73 6.36 -0.01
C GLY A 198 0.96 7.54 -0.96
N GLN A 199 1.61 7.32 -2.11
CA GLN A 199 1.95 8.35 -3.08
C GLN A 199 1.04 8.36 -4.31
N VAL A 200 0.32 7.25 -4.57
CA VAL A 200 -0.50 7.08 -5.79
C VAL A 200 -1.48 8.24 -5.98
N GLU A 201 -2.25 8.57 -4.93
CA GLU A 201 -3.25 9.63 -5.00
C GLU A 201 -2.62 11.02 -5.15
N GLN A 202 -1.51 11.28 -4.44
CA GLN A 202 -0.81 12.56 -4.51
C GLN A 202 -0.23 12.80 -5.91
N VAL A 203 0.35 11.77 -6.53
CA VAL A 203 0.89 11.85 -7.90
C VAL A 203 -0.24 12.04 -8.92
N ALA A 204 -1.37 11.36 -8.76
CA ALA A 204 -2.53 11.53 -9.65
C ALA A 204 -3.09 12.95 -9.58
N GLN A 205 -3.34 13.47 -8.37
CA GLN A 205 -3.84 14.84 -8.19
C GLN A 205 -2.81 15.89 -8.64
N GLY A 206 -1.52 15.67 -8.38
CA GLY A 206 -0.45 16.54 -8.86
C GLY A 206 -0.41 16.61 -10.38
N LEU A 207 -0.53 15.46 -11.04
CA LEU A 207 -0.54 15.38 -12.50
C LEU A 207 -1.73 16.14 -13.09
N GLU A 208 -2.94 15.94 -12.56
CA GLU A 208 -4.14 16.66 -13.01
C GLU A 208 -3.99 18.18 -12.88
N ARG A 209 -3.39 18.66 -11.79
CA ARG A 209 -3.16 20.10 -11.56
C ARG A 209 -2.15 20.68 -12.56
N GLU A 210 -1.00 20.02 -12.75
CA GLU A 210 0.04 20.52 -13.64
C GLU A 210 -0.37 20.40 -15.12
N GLU A 211 -1.13 19.36 -15.50
CA GLU A 211 -1.72 19.25 -16.85
C GLU A 211 -2.73 20.38 -17.13
N ALA A 212 -3.56 20.73 -16.14
CA ALA A 212 -4.48 21.86 -16.25
C ALA A 212 -3.74 23.20 -16.37
N LEU A 213 -2.63 23.38 -15.64
CA LEU A 213 -1.79 24.57 -15.74
C LEU A 213 -1.10 24.65 -17.11
N LEU A 214 -0.56 23.54 -17.60
CA LEU A 214 0.07 23.46 -18.92
C LEU A 214 -0.90 23.82 -20.04
N ALA A 215 -2.13 23.32 -19.99
CA ALA A 215 -3.18 23.66 -20.95
C ALA A 215 -3.48 25.17 -20.97
N ARG A 216 -3.60 25.79 -19.78
CA ARG A 216 -3.82 27.24 -19.64
C ARG A 216 -2.66 28.07 -20.20
N LEU A 217 -1.42 27.67 -19.92
CA LEU A 217 -0.22 28.37 -20.40
C LEU A 217 0.02 28.19 -21.90
N SER A 218 -0.37 27.04 -22.45
CA SER A 218 -0.24 26.73 -23.88
C SER A 218 -1.36 27.35 -24.74
N GLY A 219 -2.38 27.94 -24.11
CA GLY A 219 -3.53 28.53 -24.81
C GLY A 219 -4.55 27.50 -25.33
N ASP A 220 -4.46 26.24 -24.88
CA ASP A 220 -5.43 25.21 -25.22
C ASP A 220 -6.69 25.37 -24.34
N PRO A 221 -7.89 25.58 -24.92
CA PRO A 221 -9.10 25.71 -24.12
C PRO A 221 -9.41 24.39 -23.40
N PRO A 222 -9.89 24.42 -22.14
CA PRO A 222 -10.27 23.22 -21.43
C PRO A 222 -11.38 22.50 -22.21
N ALA A 223 -11.20 21.20 -22.44
CA ALA A 223 -12.03 20.33 -23.27
C ALA A 223 -13.51 20.19 -22.82
N GLY A 224 -14.01 21.05 -21.92
CA GLY A 224 -15.36 21.04 -21.36
C GLY A 224 -16.30 22.15 -21.83
N SER A 225 -15.91 23.04 -22.74
CA SER A 225 -16.80 24.10 -23.25
C SER A 225 -17.13 23.95 -24.73
N ALA A 226 -17.80 22.84 -25.08
CA ALA A 226 -18.65 22.83 -26.27
C ALA A 226 -19.84 23.78 -26.01
N SER A 227 -19.60 25.08 -26.21
CA SER A 227 -20.64 26.10 -26.19
C SER A 227 -21.62 25.81 -27.33
N ALA A 228 -22.80 25.37 -26.93
CA ALA A 228 -24.00 25.35 -27.74
C ALA A 228 -24.26 26.76 -28.30
N GLY A 229 -24.24 26.90 -29.62
CA GLY A 229 -24.57 28.17 -30.26
C GLY A 229 -24.67 28.02 -31.78
N GLY A 230 -25.87 27.72 -32.29
CA GLY A 230 -26.11 27.73 -33.72
C GLY A 230 -27.42 27.06 -34.16
N ALA A 231 -28.55 27.42 -33.52
CA ALA A 231 -29.87 27.07 -34.02
C ALA A 231 -30.37 28.08 -35.07
N ALA A 232 -31.19 27.56 -36.00
CA ALA A 232 -32.09 28.23 -36.96
C ALA A 232 -31.44 28.78 -38.26
N ARG A 233 -31.99 28.64 -39.47
CA ARG A 233 -33.36 28.42 -39.99
C ARG A 233 -33.20 28.11 -41.52
N ALA A 234 -33.94 27.25 -42.20
CA ALA A 234 -35.25 27.50 -42.83
C ALA A 234 -35.69 26.21 -43.59
N ALA A 235 -36.87 25.63 -43.31
CA ALA A 235 -38.11 25.72 -44.11
C ALA A 235 -37.89 25.56 -45.63
N SER A 236 -38.19 24.42 -46.26
CA SER A 236 -39.48 24.02 -46.87
C SER A 236 -39.13 22.90 -47.90
N ALA A 237 -39.92 21.93 -48.33
CA ALA A 237 -41.36 21.87 -48.60
C ALA A 237 -41.81 20.39 -48.79
N THR A 238 -43.09 20.13 -48.47
CA THR A 238 -44.10 19.30 -49.18
C THR A 238 -43.77 17.87 -49.69
N GLY A 239 -44.61 16.91 -49.25
CA GLY A 239 -44.64 15.45 -49.51
C GLY A 239 -44.78 14.96 -50.97
N PRO A 240 -45.50 13.86 -51.30
CA PRO A 240 -46.37 13.00 -50.48
C PRO A 240 -46.15 11.46 -50.60
N VAL A 241 -46.92 10.78 -49.74
CA VAL A 241 -47.48 9.41 -49.67
C VAL A 241 -47.59 8.67 -51.03
N ILE A 242 -47.42 7.33 -51.10
CA ILE A 242 -48.45 6.25 -51.22
C ILE A 242 -47.72 5.00 -51.82
N PRO A 243 -48.21 3.75 -51.73
CA PRO A 243 -48.83 2.98 -50.64
C PRO A 243 -47.92 1.86 -50.09
#